data_AF-A0A1G2CMG3-F1
#
_entry.id   AF-A0A1G2CMG3-F1
#
_cell.length_a   1.000
_cell.length_b   1.000
_cell.length_c   1.000
_cell.angle_alpha   90.00
_cell.angle_beta   90.00
_cell.angle_gamma   90.00
#
_symmetry.space_group_name_H-M   'P 1'
#
loop_
_entity.id
_entity.type
_entity.pdbx_description
1 polymer ?
#
loop_
_entity_poly.entity_id
_entity_poly.type
_entity_poly.pdbx_seq_one_letter_code
_entity_poly.pdbx_strand_id
1 'polypeptide(L)'
;MALEVEYSLRYFPNAQMLRAGFAPDAGLSLEDTLEVRRNKLIELFMRTFLRESDIFPLGPRFGFMANGGRSYLDRQIFEMATAECSNPRDVACRHVANEALLIPQIAAMNERLARGGFPGFPNGRIEISKKTSNFRGDDSYGCHENYQVRRFEPRSAELFKETRRRLLRPFAPFLISRQPFIGAGNLTNKGEFVVSPRGMMTNTVIAGSAGRAHGQTPLAFIRRDGDVNTERSSSSDVCEADYARLQVCCSDGNVSDRQTEFKLGTTAIVLRMIEEGYLASPPVHLADRREAMQAVARDTTLTERLPTRSGDAVTALELNRLYFLKARRFFEINPMHGWEAGIMALWEEWFRKLAHNPAALDTVLDWRILFRFVEFELERKFRLTLRELKEKLADPRDEESRNAALPILRELQWKILNYFFISDARFREALVALGMVDEGLLSPQGMVGAVERLIPPADTRASWRSWLMRFFRSRGLETSVSNIGWGLIQFLNGSNELVQFTNEDPLNASYCAERNAPLSDELLLGIVNR
;
A
#
# COMPACT_ATOMS: atom_id res chain seq x y z
N MET A 1 12.12 6.21 -2.37
CA MET A 1 10.67 5.96 -2.14
C MET A 1 10.38 4.47 -2.29
N ALA A 2 9.39 3.93 -1.57
CA ALA A 2 8.91 2.56 -1.75
C ALA A 2 7.44 2.44 -1.26
N LEU A 3 6.75 1.39 -1.69
CA LEU A 3 5.38 1.09 -1.27
C LEU A 3 5.31 -0.32 -0.67
N GLU A 4 4.68 -0.46 0.50
CA GLU A 4 4.36 -1.76 1.12
C GLU A 4 2.84 -1.94 1.08
N VAL A 5 2.35 -3.04 0.49
CA VAL A 5 0.92 -3.31 0.33
C VAL A 5 0.56 -4.63 0.98
N GLU A 6 -0.37 -4.54 1.92
CA GLU A 6 -1.01 -5.68 2.57
C GLU A 6 -2.18 -6.18 1.71
N TYR A 7 -2.16 -7.47 1.40
CA TYR A 7 -3.17 -8.14 0.60
C TYR A 7 -4.04 -9.05 1.47
N SER A 8 -5.36 -8.93 1.28
CA SER A 8 -6.36 -9.78 1.92
C SER A 8 -6.60 -11.01 1.05
N LEU A 9 -6.19 -12.18 1.54
CA LEU A 9 -6.51 -13.48 0.94
C LEU A 9 -7.89 -13.94 1.40
N ARG A 10 -8.76 -14.34 0.45
CA ARG A 10 -10.13 -14.79 0.72
C ARG A 10 -10.39 -16.13 0.08
N TYR A 11 -11.04 -17.02 0.83
CA TYR A 11 -11.48 -18.32 0.34
C TYR A 11 -12.98 -18.33 0.13
N PHE A 12 -13.39 -18.80 -1.04
CA PHE A 12 -14.78 -18.94 -1.46
C PHE A 12 -15.08 -20.43 -1.64
N PRO A 13 -15.79 -21.07 -0.69
CA PRO A 13 -16.20 -22.46 -0.84
C PRO A 13 -17.16 -22.60 -2.02
N ASN A 14 -17.16 -23.77 -2.68
CA ASN A 14 -18.07 -23.99 -3.81
C ASN A 14 -19.55 -24.07 -3.37
N ALA A 15 -20.47 -23.88 -4.32
CA ALA A 15 -21.90 -23.87 -4.04
C ALA A 15 -22.46 -25.23 -3.55
N GLN A 16 -21.77 -26.35 -3.82
CA GLN A 16 -22.15 -27.68 -3.33
C GLN A 16 -21.86 -27.82 -1.83
N MET A 17 -20.75 -27.27 -1.36
CA MET A 17 -20.37 -27.20 0.05
C MET A 17 -21.33 -26.38 0.89
N LEU A 18 -21.75 -25.22 0.38
CA LEU A 18 -22.75 -24.38 1.07
C LEU A 18 -24.09 -25.12 1.23
N ARG A 19 -24.45 -25.98 0.27
CA ARG A 19 -25.66 -26.82 0.32
C ARG A 19 -25.52 -28.06 1.21
N ALA A 20 -24.31 -28.59 1.38
CA ALA A 20 -24.04 -29.78 2.19
C ALA A 20 -24.01 -29.51 3.70
N GLY A 21 -24.22 -28.25 4.13
CA GLY A 21 -24.11 -27.86 5.54
C GLY A 21 -22.65 -27.88 5.97
N PHE A 22 -21.94 -26.78 5.71
CA PHE A 22 -20.55 -26.63 6.15
C PHE A 22 -20.48 -26.72 7.69
N ALA A 23 -20.05 -27.87 8.20
CA ALA A 23 -19.92 -28.09 9.64
C ALA A 23 -18.67 -27.35 10.17
N PRO A 24 -18.78 -26.62 11.29
CA PRO A 24 -17.61 -26.11 12.00
C PRO A 24 -16.63 -27.24 12.37
N ASP A 25 -15.35 -26.92 12.50
CA ASP A 25 -14.39 -27.84 13.09
C ASP A 25 -14.79 -28.11 14.55
N ALA A 26 -14.53 -29.32 15.05
CA ALA A 26 -15.01 -29.74 16.37
C ALA A 26 -14.57 -28.76 17.48
N GLY A 27 -15.54 -28.18 18.20
CA GLY A 27 -15.29 -27.22 19.28
C GLY A 27 -15.10 -25.77 18.85
N LEU A 28 -15.23 -25.44 17.56
CA LEU A 28 -15.14 -24.07 17.05
C LEU A 28 -16.50 -23.55 16.56
N SER A 29 -16.69 -22.23 16.60
CA SER A 29 -17.78 -21.61 15.85
C SER A 29 -17.50 -21.70 14.34
N LEU A 30 -18.52 -21.45 13.51
CA LEU A 30 -18.33 -21.36 12.06
C LEU A 30 -17.34 -20.24 11.69
N GLU A 31 -17.41 -19.11 12.42
CA GLU A 31 -16.53 -17.95 12.20
C GLU A 31 -15.07 -18.31 12.51
N ASP A 32 -14.82 -18.92 13.67
CA ASP A 32 -13.49 -19.37 14.08
C ASP A 32 -12.93 -20.45 13.13
N THR A 33 -13.78 -21.37 12.66
CA THR A 33 -13.42 -22.39 11.67
C THR A 33 -12.95 -21.73 10.36
N LEU A 34 -13.69 -20.73 9.89
CA LEU A 34 -13.33 -20.01 8.66
C LEU A 34 -12.06 -19.18 8.83
N GLU A 35 -11.84 -18.59 10.00
CA GLU A 35 -10.61 -17.86 10.32
C GLU A 35 -9.38 -18.79 10.38
N VAL A 36 -9.47 -19.92 11.08
CA VAL A 36 -8.38 -20.93 11.15
C VAL A 36 -8.03 -21.42 9.74
N ARG A 37 -9.05 -21.74 8.94
CA ARG A 37 -8.85 -22.18 7.55
C ARG A 37 -8.26 -21.08 6.67
N ARG A 38 -8.70 -19.83 6.79
CA ARG A 38 -8.09 -18.67 6.12
C ARG A 38 -6.59 -18.58 6.45
N ASN A 39 -6.25 -18.62 7.73
CA ASN A 39 -4.85 -18.50 8.18
C ASN A 39 -4.00 -19.64 7.61
N LYS A 40 -4.51 -20.88 7.62
CA LYS A 40 -3.83 -22.03 7.02
C LYS A 40 -3.68 -21.90 5.49
N LEU A 41 -4.64 -21.32 4.78
CA LEU A 41 -4.52 -21.01 3.34
C LEU A 41 -3.46 -19.96 3.08
N ILE A 42 -3.37 -18.93 3.91
CA ILE A 42 -2.36 -17.87 3.79
C ILE A 42 -0.95 -18.45 3.97
N GLU A 43 -0.75 -19.31 4.98
CA GLU A 43 0.53 -19.98 5.18
C GLU A 43 0.90 -20.91 4.02
N LEU A 44 -0.08 -21.65 3.49
CA LEU A 44 0.12 -22.55 2.36
C LEU A 44 0.42 -21.78 1.07
N PHE A 45 -0.34 -20.71 0.80
CA PHE A 45 -0.09 -19.80 -0.31
C PHE A 45 1.33 -19.25 -0.22
N MET A 46 1.75 -18.81 0.98
CA MET A 46 3.10 -18.29 1.16
C MET A 46 4.20 -19.30 0.92
N ARG A 47 4.05 -20.51 1.43
CA ARG A 47 5.02 -21.59 1.15
C ARG A 47 5.10 -21.90 -0.33
N THR A 48 3.97 -21.86 -1.04
CA THR A 48 3.92 -22.10 -2.49
C THR A 48 4.57 -20.94 -3.24
N PHE A 49 4.17 -19.71 -2.93
CA PHE A 49 4.69 -18.48 -3.52
C PHE A 49 6.22 -18.37 -3.36
N LEU A 50 6.75 -18.61 -2.17
CA LEU A 50 8.19 -18.58 -1.90
C LEU A 50 8.98 -19.69 -2.62
N ARG A 51 8.35 -20.82 -2.94
CA ARG A 51 9.00 -21.95 -3.65
C ARG A 51 8.95 -21.82 -5.16
N GLU A 52 7.84 -21.30 -5.68
CA GLU A 52 7.51 -21.35 -7.11
C GLU A 52 7.74 -20.02 -7.83
N SER A 53 8.03 -18.96 -7.07
CA SER A 53 8.41 -17.66 -7.61
C SER A 53 9.93 -17.48 -7.54
N ASP A 54 10.48 -16.60 -8.39
CA ASP A 54 11.89 -16.20 -8.42
C ASP A 54 12.25 -15.37 -7.16
N ILE A 55 12.14 -16.00 -5.98
CA ILE A 55 12.31 -15.40 -4.66
C ILE A 55 13.46 -16.12 -3.97
N PHE A 56 14.33 -15.37 -3.32
CA PHE A 56 15.35 -15.91 -2.44
C PHE A 56 14.74 -16.07 -1.04
N PRO A 57 14.36 -17.29 -0.63
CA PRO A 57 13.73 -17.50 0.66
C PRO A 57 14.78 -17.34 1.76
N LEU A 58 14.44 -16.56 2.80
CA LEU A 58 15.26 -16.43 4.01
C LEU A 58 14.64 -17.16 5.21
N GLY A 59 13.51 -17.82 4.98
CA GLY A 59 12.72 -18.51 5.97
C GLY A 59 11.36 -18.91 5.39
N PRO A 60 10.49 -19.54 6.20
CA PRO A 60 9.19 -20.04 5.73
C PRO A 60 8.14 -18.95 5.51
N ARG A 61 8.41 -17.70 5.92
CA ARG A 61 7.42 -16.61 5.97
C ARG A 61 7.87 -15.33 5.27
N PHE A 62 9.08 -15.26 4.73
CA PHE A 62 9.59 -14.07 4.05
C PHE A 62 10.74 -14.39 3.09
N GLY A 63 10.89 -13.53 2.08
CA GLY A 63 11.98 -13.60 1.12
C GLY A 63 12.10 -12.32 0.29
N PHE A 64 13.26 -12.14 -0.33
CA PHE A 64 13.48 -11.08 -1.30
C PHE A 64 13.21 -11.59 -2.70
N MET A 65 12.49 -10.81 -3.49
CA MET A 65 12.17 -11.12 -4.87
C MET A 65 13.33 -10.69 -5.78
N ALA A 66 13.53 -11.38 -6.90
CA ALA A 66 14.58 -11.03 -7.86
C ALA A 66 14.49 -9.59 -8.40
N ASN A 67 13.31 -8.96 -8.34
CA ASN A 67 13.11 -7.55 -8.69
C ASN A 67 13.58 -6.55 -7.61
N GLY A 68 14.19 -7.03 -6.52
CA GLY A 68 14.65 -6.21 -5.41
C GLY A 68 13.54 -5.78 -4.43
N GLY A 69 12.31 -6.25 -4.61
CA GLY A 69 11.25 -6.11 -3.61
C GLY A 69 11.32 -7.22 -2.54
N ARG A 70 10.41 -7.17 -1.58
CA ARG A 70 10.30 -8.17 -0.51
C ARG A 70 8.87 -8.66 -0.38
N SER A 71 8.68 -9.94 -0.09
CA SER A 71 7.39 -10.53 0.25
C SER A 71 7.45 -11.19 1.63
N TYR A 72 6.46 -10.98 2.48
CA TYR A 72 6.44 -11.57 3.83
C TYR A 72 5.02 -11.71 4.39
N LEU A 73 4.90 -12.49 5.47
CA LEU A 73 3.70 -12.52 6.32
C LEU A 73 3.86 -11.52 7.47
N ASP A 74 3.10 -10.44 7.48
CA ASP A 74 2.90 -9.63 8.69
C ASP A 74 1.76 -10.23 9.51
N ARG A 75 2.10 -10.95 10.57
CA ARG A 75 1.16 -11.79 11.33
C ARG A 75 0.51 -12.83 10.42
N GLN A 76 -0.75 -12.63 10.02
CA GLN A 76 -1.50 -13.51 9.12
C GLN A 76 -1.97 -12.75 7.87
N ILE A 77 -1.23 -11.70 7.47
CA ILE A 77 -1.49 -10.89 6.30
C ILE A 77 -0.31 -11.02 5.35
N PHE A 78 -0.60 -11.34 4.08
CA PHE A 78 0.43 -11.36 3.04
C PHE A 78 0.76 -9.94 2.61
N GLU A 79 2.04 -9.58 2.62
CA GLU A 79 2.50 -8.23 2.29
C GLU A 79 3.61 -8.28 1.25
N MET A 80 3.57 -7.36 0.29
CA MET A 80 4.66 -7.13 -0.65
C MET A 80 5.13 -5.69 -0.60
N ALA A 81 6.43 -5.53 -0.50
CA ALA A 81 7.14 -4.26 -0.60
C ALA A 81 7.82 -4.13 -1.97
N THR A 82 7.66 -2.99 -2.62
CA THR A 82 8.44 -2.66 -3.82
C THR A 82 9.92 -2.50 -3.47
N ALA A 83 10.79 -2.65 -4.46
CA ALA A 83 12.15 -2.15 -4.37
C ALA A 83 12.17 -0.62 -4.11
N GLU A 84 13.26 -0.12 -3.55
CA GLU A 84 13.51 1.32 -3.41
C GLU A 84 13.65 1.98 -4.80
N CYS A 85 12.94 3.08 -5.04
CA CYS A 85 12.98 3.84 -6.29
C CYS A 85 13.25 5.33 -6.04
N SER A 86 13.85 6.00 -7.01
CA SER A 86 14.17 7.44 -6.98
C SER A 86 13.02 8.35 -7.45
N ASN A 87 12.00 7.80 -8.09
CA ASN A 87 10.87 8.55 -8.65
C ASN A 87 9.52 7.82 -8.42
N PRO A 88 8.38 8.54 -8.38
CA PRO A 88 7.09 7.96 -8.02
C PRO A 88 6.54 7.00 -9.09
N ARG A 89 6.84 7.25 -10.37
CA ARG A 89 6.38 6.42 -11.48
C ARG A 89 6.95 5.01 -11.40
N ASP A 90 8.23 4.88 -11.08
CA ASP A 90 8.87 3.58 -10.92
C ASP A 90 8.27 2.78 -9.75
N VAL A 91 7.92 3.44 -8.64
CA VAL A 91 7.22 2.78 -7.54
C VAL A 91 5.85 2.26 -8.00
N ALA A 92 5.06 3.09 -8.71
CA ALA A 92 3.75 2.68 -9.23
C ALA A 92 3.88 1.51 -10.20
N CYS A 93 4.85 1.55 -11.12
CA CYS A 93 5.10 0.46 -12.06
C CYS A 93 5.53 -0.83 -11.36
N ARG A 94 6.34 -0.74 -10.30
CA ARG A 94 6.78 -1.91 -9.53
C ARG A 94 5.69 -2.50 -8.66
N HIS A 95 4.80 -1.65 -8.15
CA HIS A 95 3.60 -2.14 -7.48
C HIS A 95 2.76 -2.98 -8.43
N VAL A 96 2.55 -2.51 -9.67
CA VAL A 96 1.88 -3.29 -10.73
C VAL A 96 2.64 -4.57 -11.07
N ALA A 97 3.97 -4.52 -11.17
CA ALA A 97 4.78 -5.71 -11.43
C ALA A 97 4.68 -6.75 -10.31
N ASN A 98 4.60 -6.32 -9.05
CA ASN A 98 4.35 -7.20 -7.90
C ASN A 98 2.98 -7.88 -8.01
N GLU A 99 1.94 -7.16 -8.43
CA GLU A 99 0.62 -7.76 -8.67
C GLU A 99 0.64 -8.78 -9.81
N ALA A 100 1.38 -8.49 -10.89
CA ALA A 100 1.56 -9.42 -12.01
C ALA A 100 2.27 -10.72 -11.59
N LEU A 101 3.13 -10.71 -10.56
CA LEU A 101 3.72 -11.91 -9.98
C LEU A 101 2.70 -12.76 -9.20
N LEU A 102 1.67 -12.14 -8.61
CA LEU A 102 0.67 -12.84 -7.80
C LEU A 102 -0.38 -13.57 -8.63
N ILE A 103 -0.77 -12.99 -9.77
CA ILE A 103 -1.84 -13.53 -10.64
C ILE A 103 -1.61 -15.01 -11.02
N PRO A 104 -0.49 -15.40 -11.65
CA PRO A 104 -0.28 -16.80 -12.03
C PRO A 104 -0.15 -17.73 -10.82
N GLN A 105 0.33 -17.23 -9.68
CA GLN A 105 0.50 -18.01 -8.45
C GLN A 105 -0.86 -18.35 -7.82
N ILE A 106 -1.80 -17.41 -7.81
CA ILE A 106 -3.18 -17.65 -7.36
C ILE A 106 -3.90 -18.60 -8.33
N ALA A 107 -3.70 -18.44 -9.65
CA ALA A 107 -4.25 -19.36 -10.64
C ALA A 107 -3.77 -20.80 -10.40
N ALA A 108 -2.46 -21.01 -10.25
CA ALA A 108 -1.87 -22.32 -9.96
C ALA A 108 -2.39 -22.92 -8.63
N MET A 109 -2.53 -22.08 -7.59
CA MET A 109 -3.11 -22.50 -6.31
C MET A 109 -4.58 -22.94 -6.46
N ASN A 110 -5.38 -22.21 -7.23
CA ASN A 110 -6.77 -22.53 -7.51
C ASN A 110 -6.91 -23.83 -8.32
N GLU A 111 -6.04 -24.07 -9.29
CA GLU A 111 -6.00 -25.36 -10.00
C GLU A 111 -5.69 -26.53 -9.06
N ARG A 112 -4.75 -26.36 -8.13
CA ARG A 112 -4.42 -27.39 -7.13
C ARG A 112 -5.57 -27.64 -6.17
N LEU A 113 -6.24 -26.58 -5.70
CA LEU A 113 -7.45 -26.70 -4.88
C LEU A 113 -8.55 -27.47 -5.60
N ALA A 114 -8.79 -27.16 -6.89
CA ALA A 114 -9.80 -27.83 -7.70
C ALA A 114 -9.51 -29.33 -7.89
N ARG A 115 -8.25 -29.75 -7.86
CA ARG A 115 -7.82 -31.15 -7.94
C ARG A 115 -7.77 -31.86 -6.58
N GLY A 116 -8.20 -31.21 -5.49
CA GLY A 116 -8.13 -31.77 -4.15
C GLY A 116 -6.72 -31.85 -3.58
N GLY A 117 -5.77 -31.07 -4.12
CA GLY A 117 -4.35 -31.11 -3.73
C GLY A 117 -4.04 -30.61 -2.31
N PHE A 118 -5.06 -30.14 -1.57
CA PHE A 118 -4.90 -29.63 -0.21
C PHE A 118 -5.87 -30.31 0.75
N PRO A 119 -5.44 -31.38 1.44
CA PRO A 119 -6.26 -32.08 2.42
C PRO A 119 -6.80 -31.15 3.51
N GLY A 120 -8.12 -31.23 3.76
CA GLY A 120 -8.83 -30.36 4.70
C GLY A 120 -9.29 -29.01 4.11
N PHE A 121 -8.97 -28.73 2.85
CA PHE A 121 -9.58 -27.65 2.09
C PHE A 121 -10.54 -28.24 1.05
N PRO A 122 -11.84 -28.02 1.21
CA PRO A 122 -12.80 -28.51 0.24
C PRO A 122 -12.72 -27.74 -1.09
N ASN A 123 -13.39 -28.24 -2.12
CA ASN A 123 -13.45 -27.58 -3.43
C ASN A 123 -13.96 -26.13 -3.27
N GLY A 124 -13.17 -25.18 -3.76
CA GLY A 124 -13.42 -23.75 -3.67
C GLY A 124 -12.40 -22.96 -4.49
N ARG A 125 -12.41 -21.64 -4.36
CA ARG A 125 -11.42 -20.74 -4.98
C ARG A 125 -10.87 -19.76 -3.96
N ILE A 126 -9.64 -19.35 -4.16
CA ILE A 126 -8.98 -18.27 -3.44
C ILE A 126 -8.96 -17.05 -4.37
N GLU A 127 -9.27 -15.89 -3.80
CA GLU A 127 -8.98 -14.60 -4.42
C GLU A 127 -8.10 -13.78 -3.49
N ILE A 128 -7.32 -12.88 -4.08
CA ILE A 128 -6.49 -11.94 -3.33
C ILE A 128 -6.86 -10.51 -3.70
N SER A 129 -7.01 -9.67 -2.68
CA SER A 129 -7.49 -8.30 -2.81
C SER A 129 -6.53 -7.31 -2.17
N LYS A 130 -6.36 -6.14 -2.81
CA LYS A 130 -5.63 -4.99 -2.22
C LYS A 130 -6.51 -3.99 -1.47
N LYS A 131 -7.75 -4.38 -1.14
CA LYS A 131 -8.67 -3.53 -0.38
C LYS A 131 -8.15 -3.30 1.03
N THR A 132 -8.16 -2.04 1.49
CA THR A 132 -7.56 -1.61 2.77
C THR A 132 -8.47 -1.70 3.98
N SER A 133 -9.69 -2.22 3.83
CA SER A 133 -10.62 -2.39 4.95
C SER A 133 -11.66 -3.47 4.69
N ASN A 134 -12.30 -3.96 5.75
CA ASN A 134 -13.57 -4.66 5.61
C ASN A 134 -14.75 -3.65 5.51
N PHE A 135 -15.97 -4.17 5.37
CA PHE A 135 -17.18 -3.33 5.29
C PHE A 135 -17.72 -2.87 6.65
N ARG A 136 -17.32 -3.56 7.74
CA ARG A 136 -17.65 -3.20 9.12
C ARG A 136 -16.87 -1.96 9.58
N GLY A 137 -15.67 -1.74 9.05
CA GLY A 137 -14.76 -0.66 9.43
C GLY A 137 -13.94 -0.97 10.69
N ASP A 138 -13.88 -2.23 11.11
CA ASP A 138 -13.13 -2.69 12.30
C ASP A 138 -11.87 -3.51 11.95
N ASP A 139 -11.70 -3.90 10.68
CA ASP A 139 -10.48 -4.53 10.16
C ASP A 139 -9.88 -3.70 9.02
N SER A 140 -8.55 -3.55 9.05
CA SER A 140 -7.81 -2.69 8.13
C SER A 140 -6.52 -3.32 7.65
N TYR A 141 -6.27 -3.20 6.35
CA TYR A 141 -5.03 -3.60 5.70
C TYR A 141 -4.28 -2.33 5.28
N GLY A 142 -2.96 -2.33 5.47
CA GLY A 142 -2.06 -1.22 5.18
C GLY A 142 -1.71 -1.08 3.71
N CYS A 143 -1.70 0.17 3.22
CA CYS A 143 -0.91 0.57 2.06
C CYS A 143 0.09 1.62 2.58
N HIS A 144 1.30 1.19 2.92
CA HIS A 144 2.29 2.04 3.55
C HIS A 144 3.21 2.67 2.51
N GLU A 145 3.28 4.00 2.51
CA GLU A 145 4.25 4.73 1.69
C GLU A 145 5.51 4.97 2.51
N ASN A 146 6.68 4.73 1.92
CA ASN A 146 7.97 4.89 2.57
C ASN A 146 8.81 5.93 1.83
N TYR A 147 9.23 6.96 2.56
CA TYR A 147 10.07 8.06 2.08
C TYR A 147 11.36 8.11 2.90
N GLN A 148 12.49 8.19 2.21
CA GLN A 148 13.73 8.60 2.84
C GLN A 148 13.63 10.11 3.05
N VAL A 149 13.92 10.56 4.27
CA VAL A 149 13.90 11.97 4.65
C VAL A 149 15.19 12.34 5.38
N ARG A 150 15.62 13.59 5.26
CA ARG A 150 16.78 14.13 5.99
C ARG A 150 16.49 14.18 7.49
N ARG A 151 17.47 13.77 8.29
CA ARG A 151 17.50 14.04 9.72
C ARG A 151 17.94 15.47 9.95
N PHE A 152 17.23 16.17 10.82
CA PHE A 152 17.60 17.53 11.16
C PHE A 152 18.63 17.60 12.30
N GLU A 153 18.92 16.48 12.99
CA GLU A 153 19.80 16.41 14.17
C GLU A 153 20.49 15.02 14.33
N PRO A 154 21.60 14.92 15.11
CA PRO A 154 22.34 13.67 15.39
C PRO A 154 21.53 12.60 16.16
N ARG A 155 22.03 11.35 16.18
CA ARG A 155 21.41 10.07 16.64
C ARG A 155 20.78 10.00 18.06
N SER A 156 20.73 11.07 18.85
CA SER A 156 20.19 11.00 20.22
C SER A 156 18.66 10.87 20.27
N ALA A 157 18.14 10.11 21.23
CA ALA A 157 16.71 9.82 21.37
C ALA A 157 15.85 11.07 21.73
N GLU A 158 16.45 12.06 22.38
CA GLU A 158 15.80 13.33 22.76
C GLU A 158 15.69 14.29 21.56
N LEU A 159 16.69 14.30 20.69
CA LEU A 159 16.76 15.12 19.46
C LEU A 159 15.81 14.59 18.35
N PHE A 160 15.54 13.28 18.30
CA PHE A 160 14.57 12.72 17.33
C PHE A 160 13.14 13.27 17.47
N LYS A 161 12.79 13.84 18.64
CA LYS A 161 11.50 14.54 18.83
C LYS A 161 11.39 15.76 17.93
N GLU A 162 12.48 16.47 17.68
CA GLU A 162 12.49 17.68 16.85
C GLU A 162 12.29 17.35 15.38
N THR A 163 13.00 16.34 14.86
CA THR A 163 12.78 15.84 13.48
C THR A 163 11.32 15.44 13.26
N ARG A 164 10.73 14.68 14.20
CA ARG A 164 9.30 14.34 14.17
C ARG A 164 8.41 15.58 14.18
N ARG A 165 8.69 16.56 15.04
CA ARG A 165 7.91 17.80 15.14
C ARG A 165 7.98 18.62 13.84
N ARG A 166 9.17 18.82 13.30
CA ARG A 166 9.42 19.61 12.08
C ARG A 166 8.79 18.98 10.85
N LEU A 167 8.85 17.66 10.72
CA LEU A 167 8.22 16.95 9.60
C LEU A 167 6.70 16.87 9.77
N LEU A 168 6.21 16.31 10.89
CA LEU A 168 4.78 15.97 11.02
C LEU A 168 3.88 17.19 11.16
N ARG A 169 4.36 18.32 11.70
CA ARG A 169 3.55 19.52 11.92
C ARG A 169 3.00 20.13 10.62
N PRO A 170 3.83 20.46 9.62
CA PRO A 170 3.37 20.90 8.30
C PRO A 170 2.82 19.74 7.46
N PHE A 171 3.21 18.49 7.72
CA PHE A 171 2.80 17.36 6.89
C PHE A 171 1.40 16.82 7.19
N ALA A 172 0.97 16.81 8.45
CA ALA A 172 -0.30 16.19 8.83
C ALA A 172 -1.53 16.81 8.13
N PRO A 173 -1.69 18.15 8.00
CA PRO A 173 -2.84 18.72 7.29
C PRO A 173 -2.80 18.43 5.78
N PHE A 174 -1.60 18.27 5.18
CA PHE A 174 -1.49 17.81 3.79
C PHE A 174 -2.06 16.40 3.64
N LEU A 175 -1.64 15.45 4.50
CA LEU A 175 -2.13 14.07 4.49
C LEU A 175 -3.66 13.98 4.62
N ILE A 176 -4.25 14.85 5.43
CA ILE A 176 -5.72 14.94 5.57
C ILE A 176 -6.36 15.46 4.28
N SER A 177 -5.81 16.54 3.71
CA SER A 177 -6.39 17.24 2.55
C SER A 177 -6.23 16.49 1.22
N ARG A 178 -5.32 15.52 1.11
CA ARG A 178 -5.08 14.77 -0.14
C ARG A 178 -6.08 13.63 -0.37
N GLN A 179 -6.88 13.24 0.62
CA GLN A 179 -7.84 12.14 0.52
C GLN A 179 -8.78 12.21 -0.70
N PRO A 180 -9.33 13.38 -1.10
CA PRO A 180 -10.15 13.49 -2.31
C PRO A 180 -9.44 13.04 -3.61
N PHE A 181 -8.11 13.09 -3.63
CA PHE A 181 -7.30 12.72 -4.79
C PHE A 181 -6.82 11.27 -4.74
N ILE A 182 -6.73 10.68 -3.54
CA ILE A 182 -6.07 9.37 -3.35
C ILE A 182 -6.96 8.31 -2.72
N GLY A 183 -8.18 8.66 -2.30
CA GLY A 183 -9.13 7.74 -1.66
C GLY A 183 -9.49 6.58 -2.59
N ALA A 184 -9.62 5.39 -2.02
CA ALA A 184 -10.00 4.19 -2.75
C ALA A 184 -11.52 3.97 -2.83
N GLY A 185 -12.31 4.59 -1.94
CA GLY A 185 -13.74 4.38 -1.87
C GLY A 185 -14.16 3.12 -1.10
N ASN A 186 -15.28 3.17 -0.39
CA ASN A 186 -15.91 1.99 0.22
C ASN A 186 -17.39 2.24 0.53
N LEU A 187 -18.20 1.18 0.59
CA LEU A 187 -19.58 1.22 1.08
C LEU A 187 -19.67 0.52 2.44
N THR A 188 -19.90 1.30 3.49
CA THR A 188 -19.96 0.78 4.87
C THR A 188 -21.20 -0.10 5.09
N ASN A 189 -21.20 -0.87 6.18
CA ASN A 189 -22.38 -1.63 6.60
C ASN A 189 -23.62 -0.78 6.94
N LYS A 190 -23.47 0.54 7.02
CA LYS A 190 -24.57 1.49 7.23
C LYS A 190 -25.14 2.05 5.91
N GLY A 191 -24.67 1.56 4.76
CA GLY A 191 -25.05 2.12 3.46
C GLY A 191 -24.43 3.48 3.16
N GLU A 192 -23.47 3.94 3.97
CA GLU A 192 -22.72 5.17 3.69
C GLU A 192 -21.54 4.86 2.76
N PHE A 193 -21.44 5.60 1.67
CA PHE A 193 -20.24 5.62 0.85
C PHE A 193 -19.21 6.58 1.46
N VAL A 194 -17.94 6.16 1.50
CA VAL A 194 -16.82 6.96 2.04
C VAL A 194 -15.73 7.09 0.98
N VAL A 195 -15.07 8.25 0.93
CA VAL A 195 -13.94 8.54 0.03
C VAL A 195 -12.71 7.73 0.42
N SER A 196 -12.36 7.70 1.71
CA SER A 196 -11.18 6.98 2.20
C SER A 196 -11.52 6.05 3.37
N PRO A 197 -11.59 4.72 3.16
CA PRO A 197 -11.76 3.79 4.27
C PRO A 197 -10.61 3.84 5.28
N ARG A 198 -9.35 4.09 4.86
CA ARG A 198 -8.23 4.25 5.81
C ARG A 198 -8.29 5.56 6.57
N GLY A 199 -8.74 6.65 5.96
CA GLY A 199 -9.00 7.91 6.65
C GLY A 199 -10.01 7.75 7.79
N MET A 200 -11.07 6.96 7.57
CA MET A 200 -12.07 6.64 8.60
C MET A 200 -11.49 5.95 9.85
N MET A 201 -10.52 5.06 9.65
CA MET A 201 -9.91 4.26 10.72
C MET A 201 -8.69 4.95 11.35
N THR A 202 -8.16 6.00 10.72
CA THR A 202 -7.03 6.76 11.23
C THR A 202 -7.46 7.60 12.43
N ASN A 203 -6.88 7.34 13.59
CA ASN A 203 -7.35 7.90 14.87
C ASN A 203 -6.23 8.53 15.72
N THR A 204 -4.98 8.51 15.26
CA THR A 204 -3.88 9.21 15.92
C THR A 204 -2.95 9.89 14.92
N VAL A 205 -2.35 11.01 15.33
CA VAL A 205 -1.41 11.80 14.51
C VAL A 205 0.03 11.31 14.68
N ILE A 206 0.38 10.75 15.84
CA ILE A 206 1.75 10.32 16.17
C ILE A 206 1.71 8.97 16.87
N ALA A 207 2.28 7.95 16.24
CA ALA A 207 2.76 6.77 16.94
C ALA A 207 4.26 6.95 17.20
N GLY A 208 4.68 6.86 18.47
CA GLY A 208 6.06 6.44 18.75
C GLY A 208 6.29 5.02 18.20
N SER A 209 7.52 4.51 18.23
CA SER A 209 7.82 3.14 17.77
C SER A 209 6.99 2.06 18.51
N ALA A 210 6.47 2.40 19.70
CA ALA A 210 5.52 1.60 20.50
C ALA A 210 4.01 1.80 20.14
N GLY A 211 3.67 2.61 19.14
CA GLY A 211 2.31 3.06 18.85
C GLY A 211 1.44 2.10 18.03
N ARG A 212 1.78 0.80 18.00
CA ARG A 212 0.81 -0.26 17.67
C ARG A 212 0.23 -0.88 18.95
N ALA A 213 -0.03 -0.05 19.98
CA ALA A 213 -0.97 -0.46 21.02
C ALA A 213 -2.33 -0.77 20.35
N HIS A 214 -3.03 -1.80 20.83
CA HIS A 214 -4.26 -2.30 20.20
C HIS A 214 -5.23 -1.14 19.89
N GLY A 215 -5.62 -1.00 18.62
CA GLY A 215 -6.63 -0.03 18.16
C GLY A 215 -6.13 1.35 17.69
N GLN A 216 -4.83 1.63 17.66
CA GLN A 216 -4.30 2.90 17.11
C GLN A 216 -3.85 2.78 15.65
N THR A 217 -4.35 3.66 14.79
CA THR A 217 -3.92 3.81 13.39
C THR A 217 -3.34 5.21 13.18
N PRO A 218 -2.01 5.35 13.02
CA PRO A 218 -1.36 6.65 12.87
C PRO A 218 -1.47 7.23 11.45
N LEU A 219 -1.35 8.56 11.33
CA LEU A 219 -1.15 9.24 10.05
C LEU A 219 0.16 8.80 9.36
N ALA A 220 1.25 8.98 10.09
CA ALA A 220 2.60 8.64 9.67
C ALA A 220 3.49 8.49 10.91
N PHE A 221 4.61 7.81 10.75
CA PHE A 221 5.65 7.73 11.77
C PHE A 221 7.04 7.68 11.13
N ILE A 222 8.04 8.13 11.89
CA ILE A 222 9.44 8.07 11.47
C ILE A 222 10.10 6.97 12.27
N ARG A 223 10.64 5.97 11.56
CA ARG A 223 11.41 4.86 12.14
C ARG A 223 12.81 5.34 12.54
N ARG A 224 13.30 4.86 13.68
CA ARG A 224 14.70 5.03 14.10
C ARG A 224 15.56 3.90 13.55
N ASP A 225 16.85 4.16 13.34
CA ASP A 225 17.82 3.08 13.10
C ASP A 225 17.76 2.10 14.28
N GLY A 226 17.65 0.81 14.00
CA GLY A 226 17.55 -0.20 15.04
C GLY A 226 16.18 -0.36 15.72
N ASP A 227 15.10 0.27 15.20
CA ASP A 227 13.72 -0.17 15.51
C ASP A 227 13.47 -1.53 14.83
N VAL A 228 14.16 -2.56 15.33
CA VAL A 228 14.03 -3.94 14.88
C VAL A 228 12.78 -4.49 15.54
N ASN A 229 11.66 -4.57 14.80
CA ASN A 229 10.67 -5.59 15.15
C ASN A 229 11.35 -6.91 14.80
N THR A 230 11.73 -7.68 15.81
CA THR A 230 12.59 -8.87 15.69
C THR A 230 12.03 -9.98 14.79
N GLU A 231 10.80 -9.84 14.29
CA GLU A 231 10.20 -10.69 13.24
C GLU A 231 10.03 -9.99 11.88
N ARG A 232 10.08 -8.65 11.82
CA ARG A 232 9.75 -7.85 10.62
C ARG A 232 10.96 -7.27 9.89
N SER A 233 12.08 -7.08 10.57
CA SER A 233 13.30 -6.51 9.99
C SER A 233 14.45 -7.49 10.12
N SER A 234 14.97 -7.96 8.98
CA SER A 234 16.38 -8.34 8.89
C SER A 234 17.19 -7.15 9.42
N SER A 235 18.20 -7.42 10.22
CA SER A 235 19.03 -6.53 11.07
C SER A 235 19.75 -5.34 10.39
N SER A 236 19.19 -4.73 9.36
CA SER A 236 19.83 -3.66 8.58
C SER A 236 18.86 -2.64 7.97
N ASP A 237 17.91 -2.14 8.77
CA ASP A 237 17.37 -0.79 8.57
C ASP A 237 18.46 0.25 8.96
N VAL A 238 19.68 0.10 8.44
CA VAL A 238 20.74 1.10 8.57
C VAL A 238 20.51 2.08 7.43
N CYS A 239 19.88 3.21 7.74
CA CYS A 239 20.03 4.38 6.91
C CYS A 239 21.38 5.03 7.27
N GLU A 240 22.03 5.68 6.31
CA GLU A 240 23.13 6.60 6.61
C GLU A 240 22.76 7.52 7.78
N ALA A 241 23.76 7.96 8.57
CA ALA A 241 23.56 8.71 9.80
C ALA A 241 22.66 9.96 9.64
N ASP A 242 22.58 10.50 8.42
CA ASP A 242 21.87 11.73 8.06
C ASP A 242 20.43 11.51 7.55
N TYR A 243 19.95 10.27 7.42
CA TYR A 243 18.63 9.98 6.85
C TYR A 243 17.75 9.12 7.76
N ALA A 244 16.43 9.25 7.61
CA ALA A 244 15.43 8.44 8.31
C ALA A 244 14.36 7.95 7.33
N ARG A 245 13.65 6.88 7.72
CA ARG A 245 12.49 6.38 6.99
C ARG A 245 11.20 6.93 7.58
N LEU A 246 10.53 7.80 6.85
CA LEU A 246 9.17 8.24 7.11
C LEU A 246 8.19 7.26 6.45
N GLN A 247 7.36 6.61 7.27
CA GLN A 247 6.30 5.72 6.81
C GLN A 247 4.94 6.42 6.98
N VAL A 248 4.20 6.58 5.89
CA VAL A 248 2.80 7.05 5.89
C VAL A 248 1.88 5.85 5.99
N CYS A 249 0.92 5.89 6.92
CA CYS A 249 0.07 4.74 7.23
C CYS A 249 -1.41 4.95 6.93
N CYS A 250 -1.83 6.19 6.71
CA CYS A 250 -3.23 6.54 6.49
C CYS A 250 -3.72 6.37 5.04
N SER A 251 -2.91 5.77 4.17
CA SER A 251 -3.19 5.70 2.73
C SER A 251 -4.01 4.48 2.37
N ASP A 252 -4.90 4.66 1.40
CA ASP A 252 -5.59 3.55 0.77
C ASP A 252 -4.72 2.86 -0.29
N GLY A 253 -5.04 1.59 -0.56
CA GLY A 253 -4.51 0.79 -1.65
C GLY A 253 -5.30 1.11 -2.90
N ASN A 254 -4.63 1.63 -3.93
CA ASN A 254 -5.27 2.10 -5.14
C ASN A 254 -5.21 1.04 -6.25
N VAL A 255 -6.30 0.91 -7.00
CA VAL A 255 -6.31 0.16 -8.27
C VAL A 255 -5.71 1.02 -9.36
N SER A 256 -6.02 2.32 -9.37
CA SER A 256 -5.41 3.30 -10.25
C SER A 256 -3.92 3.52 -9.95
N ASP A 257 -3.07 3.13 -10.91
CA ASP A 257 -1.63 3.37 -10.87
C ASP A 257 -1.30 4.86 -10.97
N ARG A 258 -2.10 5.65 -11.70
CA ARG A 258 -1.99 7.11 -11.75
C ARG A 258 -2.26 7.75 -10.40
N GLN A 259 -3.23 7.25 -9.63
CA GLN A 259 -3.43 7.70 -8.24
C GLN A 259 -2.24 7.33 -7.36
N THR A 260 -1.64 6.15 -7.56
CA THR A 260 -0.44 5.73 -6.82
C THR A 260 0.74 6.66 -7.12
N GLU A 261 1.00 6.97 -8.40
CA GLU A 261 2.03 7.92 -8.82
C GLU A 261 1.78 9.32 -8.25
N PHE A 262 0.53 9.83 -8.38
CA PHE A 262 0.13 11.13 -7.83
C PHE A 262 0.33 11.22 -6.31
N LYS A 263 -0.14 10.19 -5.60
CA LYS A 263 -0.02 10.03 -4.14
C LYS A 263 1.43 10.11 -3.71
N LEU A 264 2.32 9.38 -4.38
CA LEU A 264 3.73 9.36 -4.05
C LEU A 264 4.45 10.68 -4.41
N GLY A 265 4.18 11.20 -5.61
CA GLY A 265 4.84 12.39 -6.13
C GLY A 265 4.49 13.65 -5.35
N THR A 266 3.20 13.92 -5.11
CA THR A 266 2.78 15.12 -4.37
C THR A 266 3.32 15.11 -2.94
N THR A 267 3.38 13.93 -2.34
CA THR A 267 3.94 13.74 -1.00
C THR A 267 5.43 14.02 -0.97
N ALA A 268 6.20 13.48 -1.93
CA ALA A 268 7.63 13.76 -2.04
C ALA A 268 7.93 15.26 -2.24
N ILE A 269 7.13 15.97 -3.05
CA ILE A 269 7.26 17.43 -3.23
C ILE A 269 7.02 18.18 -1.92
N VAL A 270 5.98 17.81 -1.16
CA VAL A 270 5.70 18.44 0.14
C VAL A 270 6.80 18.16 1.15
N LEU A 271 7.35 16.94 1.17
CA LEU A 271 8.48 16.59 2.03
C LEU A 271 9.72 17.41 1.68
N ARG A 272 10.05 17.55 0.39
CA ARG A 272 11.16 18.40 -0.07
C ARG A 272 11.01 19.84 0.38
N MET A 273 9.81 20.43 0.25
CA MET A 273 9.55 21.79 0.76
C MET A 273 9.80 21.92 2.27
N ILE A 274 9.50 20.88 3.06
CA ILE A 274 9.74 20.88 4.51
C ILE A 274 11.24 20.75 4.80
N GLU A 275 11.95 19.89 4.08
CA GLU A 275 13.38 19.62 4.24
C GLU A 275 14.26 20.82 3.90
N GLU A 276 13.88 21.56 2.87
CA GLU A 276 14.49 22.83 2.44
C GLU A 276 14.07 24.02 3.32
N GLY A 277 13.25 23.79 4.35
CA GLY A 277 12.79 24.83 5.27
C GLY A 277 11.76 25.81 4.68
N TYR A 278 11.36 25.65 3.42
CA TYR A 278 10.34 26.49 2.77
C TYR A 278 8.96 26.34 3.44
N LEU A 279 8.65 25.14 3.96
CA LEU A 279 7.39 24.82 4.62
C LEU A 279 7.60 24.41 6.09
N ALA A 280 7.94 25.38 6.94
CA ALA A 280 8.14 25.15 8.37
C ALA A 280 6.83 24.98 9.20
N SER A 281 5.70 25.46 8.67
CA SER A 281 4.38 25.40 9.33
C SER A 281 3.30 25.10 8.29
N PRO A 282 2.21 24.40 8.65
CA PRO A 282 1.13 24.19 7.70
C PRO A 282 0.50 25.53 7.31
N PRO A 283 -0.03 25.66 6.07
CA PRO A 283 -0.73 26.87 5.64
C PRO A 283 -1.98 27.16 6.48
N VAL A 284 -2.59 26.12 7.06
CA VAL A 284 -3.75 26.22 7.95
C VAL A 284 -3.56 25.28 9.14
N HIS A 285 -3.86 25.78 10.34
CA HIS A 285 -3.91 24.99 11.56
C HIS A 285 -5.33 24.48 11.80
N LEU A 286 -5.59 23.21 11.48
CA LEU A 286 -6.87 22.55 11.79
C LEU A 286 -7.10 22.49 13.32
N ALA A 287 -8.35 22.67 13.74
CA ALA A 287 -8.75 22.63 15.15
C ALA A 287 -8.45 21.25 15.74
N ASP A 288 -9.01 20.20 15.13
CA ASP A 288 -8.73 18.80 15.43
C ASP A 288 -8.38 18.03 14.15
N ARG A 289 -7.19 17.41 14.14
CA ARG A 289 -6.67 16.68 12.97
C ARG A 289 -7.32 15.31 12.79
N ARG A 290 -7.72 14.65 13.89
CA ARG A 290 -8.39 13.35 13.85
C ARG A 290 -9.80 13.51 13.32
N GLU A 291 -10.56 14.47 13.84
CA GLU A 291 -11.90 14.76 13.36
C GLU A 291 -11.87 15.21 11.90
N ALA A 292 -10.94 16.09 11.53
CA ALA A 292 -10.77 16.50 10.15
C ALA A 292 -10.41 15.33 9.22
N MET A 293 -9.51 14.43 9.64
CA MET A 293 -9.18 13.22 8.88
C MET A 293 -10.43 12.41 8.55
N GLN A 294 -11.25 12.11 9.55
CA GLN A 294 -12.46 11.30 9.38
C GLN A 294 -13.61 12.07 8.69
N ALA A 295 -13.69 13.39 8.85
CA ALA A 295 -14.69 14.22 8.18
C ALA A 295 -14.45 14.22 6.66
N VAL A 296 -13.22 14.49 6.23
CA VAL A 296 -12.83 14.43 4.81
C VAL A 296 -13.01 13.03 4.24
N ALA A 297 -12.74 11.99 5.04
CA ALA A 297 -12.92 10.61 4.60
C ALA A 297 -14.37 10.26 4.23
N ARG A 298 -15.36 10.93 4.83
CA ARG A 298 -16.80 10.71 4.58
C ARG A 298 -17.38 11.63 3.50
N ASP A 299 -16.71 12.75 3.24
CA ASP A 299 -17.23 13.82 2.41
C ASP A 299 -17.12 13.50 0.92
N THR A 300 -18.17 12.91 0.35
CA THR A 300 -18.27 12.67 -1.10
C THR A 300 -18.63 13.92 -1.91
N THR A 301 -19.08 15.00 -1.26
CA THR A 301 -19.46 16.27 -1.92
C THR A 301 -18.29 17.23 -2.03
N LEU A 302 -17.21 17.01 -1.27
CA LEU A 302 -15.98 17.82 -1.21
C LEU A 302 -16.21 19.24 -0.66
N THR A 303 -17.30 19.43 0.09
CA THR A 303 -17.76 20.72 0.60
C THR A 303 -17.67 20.84 2.11
N GLU A 304 -17.31 19.77 2.83
CA GLU A 304 -17.23 19.76 4.28
C GLU A 304 -16.27 20.84 4.78
N ARG A 305 -16.73 21.66 5.73
CA ARG A 305 -15.98 22.79 6.28
C ARG A 305 -15.26 22.35 7.55
N LEU A 306 -13.94 22.18 7.45
CA LEU A 306 -13.08 21.76 8.55
C LEU A 306 -12.74 22.95 9.45
N PRO A 307 -13.09 22.92 10.75
CA PRO A 307 -12.76 24.01 11.67
C PRO A 307 -11.26 24.21 11.81
N THR A 308 -10.84 25.46 11.92
CA THR A 308 -9.45 25.87 12.11
C THR A 308 -9.24 26.52 13.46
N ARG A 309 -7.99 26.59 13.91
CA ARG A 309 -7.62 27.24 15.18
C ARG A 309 -7.79 28.76 15.16
N SER A 310 -7.93 29.39 13.98
CA SER A 310 -8.22 30.83 13.89
C SER A 310 -9.71 31.15 14.10
N GLY A 311 -10.58 30.14 14.15
CA GLY A 311 -12.03 30.31 14.22
C GLY A 311 -12.73 30.23 12.86
N ASP A 312 -11.97 30.26 11.76
CA ASP A 312 -12.49 30.04 10.41
C ASP A 312 -12.65 28.54 10.10
N ALA A 313 -13.14 28.21 8.90
CA ALA A 313 -13.18 26.84 8.40
C ALA A 313 -12.70 26.76 6.94
N VAL A 314 -12.16 25.61 6.53
CA VAL A 314 -11.67 25.35 5.15
C VAL A 314 -12.15 24.01 4.65
N THR A 315 -12.37 23.85 3.35
CA THR A 315 -12.58 22.52 2.75
C THR A 315 -11.25 21.79 2.56
N ALA A 316 -11.32 20.47 2.35
CA ALA A 316 -10.15 19.67 1.99
C ALA A 316 -9.48 20.17 0.70
N LEU A 317 -10.28 20.53 -0.31
CA LEU A 317 -9.78 21.06 -1.59
C LEU A 317 -9.14 22.44 -1.42
N GLU A 318 -9.74 23.33 -0.63
CA GLU A 318 -9.16 24.65 -0.32
C GLU A 318 -7.81 24.50 0.38
N LEU A 319 -7.73 23.63 1.40
CA LEU A 319 -6.49 23.34 2.10
C LEU A 319 -5.42 22.76 1.16
N ASN A 320 -5.79 21.79 0.33
CA ASN A 320 -4.86 21.16 -0.60
C ASN A 320 -4.35 22.16 -1.65
N ARG A 321 -5.20 23.08 -2.12
CA ARG A 321 -4.82 24.20 -3.00
C ARG A 321 -3.73 25.07 -2.40
N LEU A 322 -3.78 25.34 -1.09
CA LEU A 322 -2.75 26.13 -0.42
C LEU A 322 -1.38 25.43 -0.44
N TYR A 323 -1.34 24.09 -0.30
CA TYR A 323 -0.11 23.32 -0.49
C TYR A 323 0.38 23.37 -1.94
N PHE A 324 -0.51 23.20 -2.93
CA PHE A 324 -0.16 23.33 -4.34
C PHE A 324 0.45 24.71 -4.66
N LEU A 325 -0.16 25.79 -4.18
CA LEU A 325 0.35 27.15 -4.40
C LEU A 325 1.71 27.38 -3.73
N LYS A 326 1.94 26.78 -2.55
CA LYS A 326 3.25 26.76 -1.89
C LYS A 326 4.28 26.01 -2.74
N ALA A 327 3.94 24.82 -3.26
CA ALA A 327 4.82 24.05 -4.14
C ALA A 327 5.16 24.82 -5.42
N ARG A 328 4.17 25.46 -6.05
CA ARG A 328 4.40 26.29 -7.24
C ARG A 328 5.41 27.41 -6.97
N ARG A 329 5.24 28.15 -5.87
CA ARG A 329 6.18 29.22 -5.47
C ARG A 329 7.55 28.68 -5.07
N PHE A 330 7.61 27.51 -4.43
CA PHE A 330 8.87 26.84 -4.12
C PHE A 330 9.67 26.58 -5.39
N PHE A 331 9.01 26.12 -6.46
CA PHE A 331 9.65 25.85 -7.75
C PHE A 331 9.93 27.09 -8.62
N GLU A 332 9.48 28.28 -8.23
CA GLU A 332 9.92 29.53 -8.88
C GLU A 332 11.39 29.84 -8.56
N ILE A 333 11.90 29.33 -7.42
CA ILE A 333 13.26 29.59 -6.93
C ILE A 333 14.10 28.33 -6.72
N ASN A 334 13.49 27.14 -6.81
CA ASN A 334 14.18 25.86 -6.75
C ASN A 334 13.94 25.08 -8.05
N PRO A 335 14.98 24.57 -8.72
CA PRO A 335 14.80 23.79 -9.93
C PRO A 335 14.05 22.48 -9.65
N MET A 336 13.14 22.14 -10.55
CA MET A 336 12.46 20.86 -10.57
C MET A 336 13.42 19.74 -11.02
N HIS A 337 13.32 18.58 -10.41
CA HIS A 337 13.85 17.30 -10.87
C HIS A 337 12.89 16.69 -11.91
N GLY A 338 13.41 15.77 -12.73
CA GLY A 338 12.74 15.32 -13.97
C GLY A 338 11.27 14.92 -13.86
N TRP A 339 10.84 14.29 -12.76
CA TRP A 339 9.45 13.84 -12.57
C TRP A 339 8.53 14.88 -11.93
N GLU A 340 9.06 15.89 -11.25
CA GLU A 340 8.27 16.84 -10.44
C GLU A 340 7.37 17.73 -11.31
N ALA A 341 7.83 18.10 -12.51
CA ALA A 341 7.03 18.89 -13.44
C ALA A 341 5.73 18.17 -13.86
N GLY A 342 5.82 16.86 -14.13
CA GLY A 342 4.65 16.04 -14.47
C GLY A 342 3.67 15.95 -13.30
N ILE A 343 4.17 15.75 -12.08
CA ILE A 343 3.34 15.72 -10.88
C ILE A 343 2.68 17.07 -10.60
N MET A 344 3.40 18.19 -10.76
CA MET A 344 2.85 19.53 -10.57
C MET A 344 1.74 19.83 -11.58
N ALA A 345 1.91 19.45 -12.85
CA ALA A 345 0.88 19.58 -13.87
C ALA A 345 -0.36 18.73 -13.52
N LEU A 346 -0.14 17.47 -13.09
CA LEU A 346 -1.22 16.58 -12.68
C LEU A 346 -1.97 17.10 -11.45
N TRP A 347 -1.26 17.69 -10.48
CA TRP A 347 -1.83 18.31 -9.29
C TRP A 347 -2.72 19.49 -9.63
N GLU A 348 -2.26 20.36 -10.53
CA GLU A 348 -3.07 21.47 -11.00
C GLU A 348 -4.32 21.00 -11.75
N GLU A 349 -4.18 20.01 -12.64
CA GLU A 349 -5.27 19.42 -13.42
C GLU A 349 -6.34 18.81 -12.51
N TRP A 350 -5.94 17.92 -11.60
CA TRP A 350 -6.87 17.20 -10.74
C TRP A 350 -7.54 18.14 -9.74
N PHE A 351 -6.82 19.14 -9.24
CA PHE A 351 -7.41 20.16 -8.38
C PHE A 351 -8.52 20.92 -9.13
N ARG A 352 -8.25 21.39 -10.35
CA ARG A 352 -9.25 22.10 -11.18
C ARG A 352 -10.45 21.21 -11.48
N LYS A 353 -10.22 19.94 -11.82
CA LYS A 353 -11.28 18.97 -12.09
C LYS A 353 -12.14 18.73 -10.84
N LEU A 354 -11.56 18.40 -9.69
CA LEU A 354 -12.33 18.21 -8.45
C LEU A 354 -13.07 19.48 -7.99
N ALA A 355 -12.55 20.67 -8.30
CA ALA A 355 -13.21 21.93 -7.92
C ALA A 355 -14.40 22.31 -8.83
N HIS A 356 -14.38 21.94 -10.12
CA HIS A 356 -15.33 22.46 -11.11
C HIS A 356 -16.09 21.38 -11.88
N ASN A 357 -15.49 20.21 -12.09
CA ASN A 357 -16.08 19.09 -12.81
C ASN A 357 -15.52 17.75 -12.29
N PRO A 358 -15.91 17.29 -11.09
CA PRO A 358 -15.41 16.05 -10.51
C PRO A 358 -15.63 14.82 -11.41
N ALA A 359 -16.69 14.85 -12.24
CA ALA A 359 -17.02 13.77 -13.17
C ALA A 359 -15.92 13.50 -14.21
N ALA A 360 -15.08 14.51 -14.50
CA ALA A 360 -13.91 14.35 -15.37
C ALA A 360 -12.82 13.42 -14.80
N LEU A 361 -13.00 12.93 -13.57
CA LEU A 361 -12.10 12.00 -12.87
C LEU A 361 -12.78 10.65 -12.56
N ASP A 362 -13.99 10.41 -13.06
CA ASP A 362 -14.77 9.18 -12.84
C ASP A 362 -14.21 7.93 -13.49
N THR A 363 -13.12 8.06 -14.25
CA THR A 363 -12.37 6.95 -14.85
C THR A 363 -10.98 6.78 -14.24
N VAL A 364 -10.55 7.70 -13.35
CA VAL A 364 -9.18 7.75 -12.84
C VAL A 364 -9.11 7.58 -11.33
N LEU A 365 -10.04 8.19 -10.58
CA LEU A 365 -10.06 8.10 -9.12
C LEU A 365 -10.94 6.93 -8.67
N ASP A 366 -10.35 5.95 -7.99
CA ASP A 366 -11.00 4.74 -7.50
C ASP A 366 -12.33 5.03 -6.78
N TRP A 367 -12.32 5.98 -5.84
CA TRP A 367 -13.55 6.32 -5.11
C TRP A 367 -14.62 6.93 -6.01
N ARG A 368 -14.25 7.71 -7.03
CA ARG A 368 -15.19 8.30 -8.00
C ARG A 368 -15.77 7.22 -8.92
N ILE A 369 -14.93 6.32 -9.42
CA ILE A 369 -15.32 5.15 -10.21
C ILE A 369 -16.37 4.35 -9.43
N LEU A 370 -16.05 3.98 -8.19
CA LEU A 370 -16.93 3.18 -7.35
C LEU A 370 -18.19 3.94 -6.91
N PHE A 371 -18.10 5.24 -6.64
CA PHE A 371 -19.24 6.07 -6.29
C PHE A 371 -20.25 6.12 -7.45
N ARG A 372 -19.79 6.49 -8.65
CA ARG A 372 -20.59 6.49 -9.87
C ARG A 372 -21.19 5.12 -10.16
N PHE A 373 -20.41 4.05 -9.97
CA PHE A 373 -20.88 2.68 -10.17
C PHE A 373 -22.01 2.31 -9.19
N VAL A 374 -21.84 2.62 -7.91
CA VAL A 374 -22.86 2.35 -6.88
C VAL A 374 -24.15 3.14 -7.15
N GLU A 375 -24.03 4.42 -7.49
CA GLU A 375 -25.19 5.25 -7.87
C GLU A 375 -25.91 4.66 -9.08
N PHE A 376 -25.16 4.32 -10.14
CA PHE A 376 -25.72 3.72 -11.35
C PHE A 376 -26.48 2.41 -11.07
N GLU A 377 -25.90 1.51 -10.28
CA GLU A 377 -26.53 0.24 -9.90
C GLU A 377 -27.81 0.45 -9.08
N LEU A 378 -27.76 1.34 -8.09
CA LEU A 378 -28.92 1.69 -7.26
C LEU A 378 -30.06 2.25 -8.10
N GLU A 379 -29.78 3.21 -8.99
CA GLU A 379 -30.80 3.84 -9.83
C GLU A 379 -31.38 2.87 -10.87
N ARG A 380 -30.53 2.09 -11.53
CA ARG A 380 -30.93 1.26 -12.68
C ARG A 380 -31.57 -0.05 -12.26
N LYS A 381 -30.98 -0.73 -11.27
CA LYS A 381 -31.40 -2.07 -10.87
C LYS A 381 -32.40 -2.04 -9.72
N PHE A 382 -32.20 -1.13 -8.76
CA PHE A 382 -32.96 -1.13 -7.50
C PHE A 382 -33.97 0.00 -7.39
N ARG A 383 -33.93 1.00 -8.28
CA ARG A 383 -34.78 2.22 -8.22
C ARG A 383 -34.64 2.95 -6.88
N LEU A 384 -33.40 2.99 -6.37
CA LEU A 384 -33.05 3.66 -5.12
C LEU A 384 -31.94 4.68 -5.36
N THR A 385 -31.84 5.63 -4.46
CA THR A 385 -30.68 6.48 -4.25
C THR A 385 -29.82 5.95 -3.11
N LEU A 386 -28.57 6.41 -3.03
CA LEU A 386 -27.69 6.07 -1.90
C LEU A 386 -28.27 6.55 -0.56
N ARG A 387 -28.95 7.70 -0.56
CA ARG A 387 -29.63 8.24 0.62
C ARG A 387 -30.75 7.33 1.08
N GLU A 388 -31.62 6.90 0.18
CA GLU A 388 -32.72 5.98 0.51
C GLU A 388 -32.19 4.64 1.02
N LEU A 389 -31.14 4.08 0.41
CA LEU A 389 -30.51 2.85 0.90
C LEU A 389 -30.05 3.03 2.36
N LYS A 390 -29.35 4.14 2.66
CA LYS A 390 -28.88 4.46 4.01
C LYS A 390 -30.04 4.61 5.00
N GLU A 391 -31.07 5.36 4.63
CA GLU A 391 -32.25 5.59 5.49
C GLU A 391 -32.97 4.26 5.80
N LYS A 392 -33.14 3.38 4.81
CA LYS A 392 -33.73 2.04 4.98
C LYS A 392 -32.91 1.13 5.90
N LEU A 393 -31.59 1.28 5.92
CA LEU A 393 -30.70 0.52 6.81
C LEU A 393 -30.62 1.10 8.23
N ALA A 394 -30.96 2.38 8.41
CA ALA A 394 -30.76 3.11 9.65
C ALA A 394 -31.91 2.96 10.66
N ASP A 395 -33.15 2.73 10.24
CA ASP A 395 -34.28 2.57 11.17
C ASP A 395 -34.33 1.14 11.75
N PRO A 396 -34.01 0.95 13.05
CA PRO A 396 -34.04 -0.38 13.65
C PRO A 396 -35.46 -0.92 13.88
N ARG A 397 -36.50 -0.07 13.76
CA ARG A 397 -37.91 -0.45 13.99
C ARG A 397 -38.60 -0.91 12.71
N ASP A 398 -38.07 -0.53 11.55
CA ASP A 398 -38.57 -0.96 10.24
C ASP A 398 -37.77 -2.17 9.74
N GLU A 399 -38.04 -3.32 10.35
CA GLU A 399 -37.35 -4.57 10.04
C GLU A 399 -37.58 -5.03 8.60
N GLU A 400 -38.78 -4.78 8.05
CA GLU A 400 -39.12 -5.13 6.67
C GLU A 400 -38.25 -4.37 5.67
N SER A 401 -38.17 -3.04 5.81
CA SER A 401 -37.35 -2.19 4.93
C SER A 401 -35.86 -2.51 5.05
N ARG A 402 -35.37 -2.77 6.27
CA ARG A 402 -33.98 -3.20 6.50
C ARG A 402 -33.69 -4.55 5.86
N ASN A 403 -34.58 -5.53 6.01
CA ASN A 403 -34.43 -6.86 5.41
C ASN A 403 -34.48 -6.81 3.87
N ALA A 404 -35.22 -5.87 3.29
CA ALA A 404 -35.20 -5.61 1.85
C ALA A 404 -33.91 -4.91 1.38
N ALA A 405 -33.33 -4.03 2.19
CA ALA A 405 -32.11 -3.27 1.86
C ALA A 405 -30.81 -4.07 2.03
N LEU A 406 -30.75 -5.01 2.99
CA LEU A 406 -29.55 -5.79 3.29
C LEU A 406 -29.01 -6.61 2.09
N PRO A 407 -29.83 -7.31 1.28
CA PRO A 407 -29.36 -7.99 0.08
C PRO A 407 -28.76 -7.03 -0.96
N ILE A 408 -29.36 -5.84 -1.13
CA ILE A 408 -28.88 -4.80 -2.06
C ILE A 408 -27.49 -4.32 -1.61
N LEU A 409 -27.35 -3.98 -0.33
CA LEU A 409 -26.08 -3.59 0.27
C LEU A 409 -25.00 -4.65 0.05
N ARG A 410 -25.31 -5.92 0.32
CA ARG A 410 -24.37 -7.05 0.15
C ARG A 410 -23.95 -7.21 -1.30
N GLU A 411 -24.87 -7.04 -2.26
CA GLU A 411 -24.54 -7.10 -3.69
C GLU A 411 -23.58 -5.97 -4.09
N LEU A 412 -23.85 -4.74 -3.67
CA LEU A 412 -22.98 -3.58 -3.95
C LEU A 412 -21.61 -3.75 -3.31
N GLN A 413 -21.55 -4.19 -2.06
CA GLN A 413 -20.30 -4.50 -1.36
C GLN A 413 -19.51 -5.61 -2.08
N TRP A 414 -20.19 -6.65 -2.58
CA TRP A 414 -19.54 -7.70 -3.37
C TRP A 414 -18.92 -7.16 -4.66
N LYS A 415 -19.63 -6.28 -5.38
CA LYS A 415 -19.11 -5.63 -6.59
C LYS A 415 -17.93 -4.71 -6.30
N ILE A 416 -17.99 -3.95 -5.20
CA ILE A 416 -16.84 -3.17 -4.69
C ILE A 416 -15.66 -4.09 -4.38
N LEU A 417 -15.88 -5.24 -3.74
CA LEU A 417 -14.79 -6.19 -3.45
C LEU A 417 -14.15 -6.72 -4.74
N ASN A 418 -14.96 -7.05 -5.76
CA ASN A 418 -14.47 -7.51 -7.07
C ASN A 418 -13.61 -6.45 -7.77
N TYR A 419 -13.89 -5.16 -7.59
CA TYR A 419 -13.04 -4.09 -8.12
C TYR A 419 -11.60 -4.14 -7.58
N PHE A 420 -11.43 -4.60 -6.34
CA PHE A 420 -10.12 -4.71 -5.69
C PHE A 420 -9.48 -6.09 -5.81
N PHE A 421 -10.11 -7.06 -6.47
CA PHE A 421 -9.45 -8.35 -6.74
C PHE A 421 -8.39 -8.16 -7.81
N ILE A 422 -7.18 -8.61 -7.50
CA ILE A 422 -6.07 -8.63 -8.46
C ILE A 422 -5.99 -9.98 -9.19
N SER A 423 -6.48 -11.07 -8.58
CA SER A 423 -6.51 -12.41 -9.18
C SER A 423 -7.65 -12.63 -10.18
N ASP A 424 -8.71 -11.82 -10.10
CA ASP A 424 -9.90 -11.91 -10.97
C ASP A 424 -10.18 -10.54 -11.59
N ALA A 425 -9.51 -10.25 -12.70
CA ALA A 425 -9.57 -8.96 -13.37
C ALA A 425 -10.87 -8.74 -14.17
N ARG A 426 -11.73 -9.76 -14.35
CA ARG A 426 -12.90 -9.71 -15.26
C ARG A 426 -13.83 -8.55 -14.99
N PHE A 427 -14.06 -8.23 -13.71
CA PHE A 427 -14.90 -7.10 -13.34
C PHE A 427 -14.26 -5.77 -13.77
N ARG A 428 -12.96 -5.59 -13.52
CA ARG A 428 -12.23 -4.40 -13.96
C ARG A 428 -12.14 -4.32 -15.49
N GLU A 429 -11.87 -5.42 -16.17
CA GLU A 429 -11.85 -5.50 -17.64
C GLU A 429 -13.19 -5.12 -18.25
N ALA A 430 -14.30 -5.56 -17.64
CA ALA A 430 -15.63 -5.13 -18.05
C ALA A 430 -15.84 -3.63 -17.87
N LEU A 431 -15.40 -3.05 -16.74
CA LEU A 431 -15.47 -1.60 -16.52
C LEU A 431 -14.61 -0.81 -17.52
N VAL A 432 -13.43 -1.32 -17.86
CA VAL A 432 -12.55 -0.75 -18.90
C VAL A 432 -13.24 -0.81 -20.27
N ALA A 433 -13.80 -1.96 -20.65
CA ALA A 433 -14.51 -2.13 -21.92
C ALA A 433 -15.74 -1.20 -22.04
N LEU A 434 -16.35 -0.83 -20.91
CA LEU A 434 -17.45 0.12 -20.83
C LEU A 434 -17.00 1.59 -20.75
N GLY A 435 -15.69 1.88 -20.79
CA GLY A 435 -15.13 3.23 -20.63
C GLY A 435 -15.37 3.83 -19.24
N MET A 436 -15.64 3.00 -18.24
CA MET A 436 -15.86 3.43 -16.85
C MET A 436 -14.56 3.53 -16.05
N VAL A 437 -13.48 2.92 -16.52
CA VAL A 437 -12.16 2.90 -15.88
C VAL A 437 -11.09 3.13 -16.96
N ASP A 438 -10.11 3.99 -16.69
CA ASP A 438 -8.93 4.17 -17.53
C ASP A 438 -8.12 2.86 -17.58
N GLU A 439 -7.60 2.49 -18.75
CA GLU A 439 -6.90 1.21 -18.96
C GLU A 439 -5.70 1.05 -18.01
N GLY A 440 -5.04 2.17 -17.69
CA GLY A 440 -3.93 2.23 -16.73
C GLY A 440 -2.75 1.31 -17.09
N LEU A 441 -1.80 1.17 -16.17
CA LEU A 441 -0.65 0.29 -16.33
C LEU A 441 -0.98 -1.21 -16.12
N LEU A 442 -2.15 -1.53 -15.58
CA LEU A 442 -2.64 -2.90 -15.40
C LEU A 442 -3.38 -3.45 -16.65
N SER A 443 -3.41 -2.73 -17.76
CA SER A 443 -3.86 -3.29 -19.05
C SER A 443 -2.91 -4.38 -19.53
N PRO A 444 -3.33 -5.33 -20.39
CA PRO A 444 -2.42 -6.31 -20.99
C PRO A 444 -1.17 -5.66 -21.62
N GLN A 445 -1.34 -4.53 -22.32
CA GLN A 445 -0.25 -3.76 -22.92
C GLN A 445 0.63 -3.07 -21.86
N GLY A 446 0.03 -2.51 -20.81
CA GLY A 446 0.76 -1.92 -19.67
C GLY A 446 1.56 -2.94 -18.87
N MET A 447 1.05 -4.16 -18.73
CA MET A 447 1.69 -5.27 -18.03
C MET A 447 2.90 -5.82 -18.78
N VAL A 448 2.91 -5.84 -20.12
CA VAL A 448 4.11 -6.22 -20.90
C VAL A 448 5.29 -5.33 -20.54
N GLY A 449 5.08 -4.01 -20.43
CA GLY A 449 6.09 -3.07 -19.93
C GLY A 449 6.37 -3.16 -18.42
N ALA A 450 5.48 -3.76 -17.64
CA ALA A 450 5.71 -4.03 -16.20
C ALA A 450 6.58 -5.28 -15.97
N VAL A 451 6.54 -6.26 -16.89
CA VAL A 451 7.42 -7.44 -16.85
C VAL A 451 8.89 -7.04 -17.07
N GLU A 452 9.16 -6.10 -17.97
CA GLU A 452 10.50 -5.49 -18.11
C GLU A 452 10.96 -4.81 -16.80
N ARG A 453 10.00 -4.38 -15.96
CA ARG A 453 10.25 -3.76 -14.64
C ARG A 453 10.27 -4.75 -13.48
N LEU A 454 10.28 -6.06 -13.76
CA LEU A 454 10.81 -7.07 -12.83
C LEU A 454 12.34 -6.98 -12.70
N ILE A 455 13.00 -6.20 -13.55
CA ILE A 455 14.40 -5.80 -13.35
C ILE A 455 14.45 -4.80 -12.18
N PRO A 456 15.35 -4.96 -11.21
CA PRO A 456 15.52 -4.00 -10.11
C PRO A 456 15.86 -2.59 -10.65
N PRO A 457 15.52 -1.52 -9.90
CA PRO A 457 15.87 -0.17 -10.31
C PRO A 457 17.39 0.01 -10.33
N ALA A 458 17.91 0.40 -11.49
CA ALA A 458 19.35 0.42 -11.76
C ALA A 458 20.12 1.52 -11.03
N ASP A 459 19.40 2.52 -10.51
CA ASP A 459 19.89 3.69 -9.80
C ASP A 459 19.74 3.58 -8.28
N THR A 460 19.40 2.39 -7.77
CA THR A 460 19.28 2.16 -6.32
C THR A 460 19.98 0.89 -5.89
N ARG A 461 20.22 0.75 -4.58
CA ARG A 461 20.82 -0.45 -3.98
C ARG A 461 20.02 -1.74 -4.24
N ALA A 462 18.77 -1.64 -4.70
CA ALA A 462 18.00 -2.80 -5.10
C ALA A 462 18.64 -3.56 -6.28
N SER A 463 19.33 -2.85 -7.18
CA SER A 463 20.12 -3.46 -8.25
C SER A 463 21.28 -4.28 -7.68
N TRP A 464 22.05 -3.69 -6.76
CA TRP A 464 23.14 -4.37 -6.02
C TRP A 464 22.65 -5.66 -5.33
N ARG A 465 21.53 -5.56 -4.60
CA ARG A 465 20.93 -6.69 -3.88
C ARG A 465 20.47 -7.80 -4.83
N SER A 466 19.79 -7.43 -5.91
CA SER A 466 19.34 -8.40 -6.92
C SER A 466 20.52 -9.08 -7.63
N TRP A 467 21.58 -8.33 -7.96
CA TRP A 467 22.81 -8.89 -8.54
C TRP A 467 23.45 -9.93 -7.61
N LEU A 468 23.61 -9.62 -6.32
CA LEU A 468 24.12 -10.57 -5.34
C LEU A 468 23.26 -11.84 -5.23
N MET A 469 21.94 -11.69 -5.14
CA MET A 469 21.01 -12.83 -5.10
C MET A 469 21.16 -13.73 -6.33
N ARG A 470 21.27 -13.13 -7.52
CA ARG A 470 21.49 -13.85 -8.79
C ARG A 470 22.86 -14.52 -8.82
N PHE A 471 23.90 -13.89 -8.30
CA PHE A 471 25.24 -14.46 -8.21
C PHE A 471 25.21 -15.78 -7.42
N PHE A 472 24.66 -15.78 -6.20
CA PHE A 472 24.58 -16.99 -5.37
C PHE A 472 23.71 -18.07 -6.02
N ARG A 473 22.55 -17.68 -6.58
CA ARG A 473 21.63 -18.60 -7.27
C ARG A 473 22.24 -19.28 -8.49
N SER A 474 22.89 -18.51 -9.36
CA SER A 474 23.52 -19.04 -10.58
C SER A 474 24.61 -20.09 -10.33
N ARG A 475 25.12 -20.15 -9.09
CA ARG A 475 26.22 -21.03 -8.68
C ARG A 475 25.78 -22.12 -7.69
N GLY A 476 24.48 -22.22 -7.37
CA GLY A 476 23.96 -23.22 -6.42
C GLY A 476 24.44 -22.98 -4.98
N LEU A 477 24.75 -21.72 -4.63
CA LEU A 477 25.31 -21.32 -3.34
C LEU A 477 24.27 -20.69 -2.41
N GLU A 478 22.98 -20.81 -2.70
CA GLU A 478 21.92 -20.17 -1.90
C GLU A 478 21.93 -20.62 -0.45
N THR A 479 22.31 -21.87 -0.17
CA THR A 479 22.41 -22.42 1.18
C THR A 479 23.54 -21.79 2.01
N SER A 480 24.52 -21.16 1.37
CA SER A 480 25.58 -20.43 2.06
C SER A 480 25.12 -19.07 2.60
N VAL A 481 24.05 -18.49 2.03
CA VAL A 481 23.53 -17.19 2.43
C VAL A 481 22.72 -17.34 3.70
N SER A 482 23.21 -16.73 4.78
CA SER A 482 22.58 -16.78 6.10
C SER A 482 21.54 -15.68 6.30
N ASN A 483 21.68 -14.54 5.62
CA ASN A 483 20.75 -13.41 5.76
C ASN A 483 20.82 -12.46 4.55
N ILE A 484 19.68 -11.86 4.19
CA ILE A 484 19.62 -10.72 3.27
C ILE A 484 18.70 -9.67 3.90
N GLY A 485 19.11 -8.41 3.84
CA GLY A 485 18.30 -7.26 4.20
C GLY A 485 18.30 -6.19 3.12
N TRP A 486 17.61 -5.07 3.36
CA TRP A 486 17.46 -4.00 2.37
C TRP A 486 18.81 -3.47 1.85
N GLY A 487 19.81 -3.37 2.71
CA GLY A 487 21.18 -3.00 2.40
C GLY A 487 22.21 -3.97 3.00
N LEU A 488 21.90 -5.27 3.10
CA LEU A 488 22.76 -6.26 3.75
C LEU A 488 22.70 -7.60 3.01
N ILE A 489 23.84 -8.27 2.91
CA ILE A 489 23.90 -9.72 2.70
C ILE A 489 24.94 -10.33 3.65
N GLN A 490 24.61 -11.48 4.22
CA GLN A 490 25.50 -12.28 5.05
C GLN A 490 25.52 -13.71 4.51
N PHE A 491 26.70 -14.31 4.44
CA PHE A 491 26.89 -15.68 3.97
C PHE A 491 28.12 -16.32 4.62
N LEU A 492 28.18 -17.65 4.60
CA LEU A 492 29.36 -18.42 4.99
C LEU A 492 30.23 -18.67 3.75
N ASN A 493 31.52 -18.39 3.85
CA ASN A 493 32.48 -18.67 2.77
C ASN A 493 32.96 -20.14 2.80
N GLY A 494 33.91 -20.50 1.92
CA GLY A 494 34.43 -21.86 1.79
C GLY A 494 35.11 -22.39 3.06
N SER A 495 35.61 -21.48 3.89
CA SER A 495 36.19 -21.77 5.22
C SER A 495 35.17 -21.72 6.37
N ASN A 496 33.86 -21.63 6.10
CA ASN A 496 32.79 -21.45 7.09
C ASN A 496 32.90 -20.16 7.94
N GLU A 497 33.59 -19.13 7.45
CA GLU A 497 33.62 -17.82 8.08
C GLU A 497 32.42 -16.98 7.64
N LEU A 498 31.82 -16.25 8.58
CA LEU A 498 30.72 -15.34 8.28
C LEU A 498 31.25 -14.08 7.60
N VAL A 499 30.89 -13.91 6.33
CA VAL A 499 31.16 -12.72 5.54
C VAL A 499 29.90 -11.86 5.47
N GLN A 500 30.09 -10.55 5.57
CA GLN A 500 29.02 -9.55 5.49
C GLN A 500 29.37 -8.49 4.45
N PHE A 501 28.38 -8.13 3.62
CA PHE A 501 28.41 -6.92 2.81
C PHE A 501 27.22 -6.02 3.13
N THR A 502 27.45 -4.72 3.19
CA THR A 502 26.45 -3.69 3.43
C THR A 502 26.47 -2.61 2.36
N ASN A 503 25.27 -2.09 2.08
CA ASN A 503 25.03 -0.94 1.20
C ASN A 503 24.05 0.02 1.91
N GLU A 504 24.64 0.97 2.61
CA GLU A 504 23.92 1.97 3.41
C GLU A 504 23.35 3.11 2.56
N ASP A 505 23.88 3.33 1.35
CA ASP A 505 23.41 4.34 0.41
C ASP A 505 22.31 3.76 -0.51
N PRO A 506 21.03 4.09 -0.29
CA PRO A 506 19.95 3.56 -1.10
C PRO A 506 19.99 4.02 -2.57
N LEU A 507 20.74 5.07 -2.90
CA LEU A 507 20.87 5.61 -4.26
C LEU A 507 22.14 5.12 -4.98
N ASN A 508 22.92 4.23 -4.36
CA ASN A 508 24.10 3.66 -4.99
C ASN A 508 23.91 2.18 -5.35
N ALA A 509 23.83 1.93 -6.65
CA ALA A 509 23.63 0.59 -7.19
C ALA A 509 24.88 -0.31 -7.19
N SER A 510 26.03 0.19 -6.75
CA SER A 510 27.33 -0.51 -6.87
C SER A 510 28.17 -0.52 -5.59
N TYR A 511 27.81 0.28 -4.58
CA TYR A 511 28.62 0.50 -3.38
C TYR A 511 28.57 -0.65 -2.38
N CYS A 512 29.72 -0.93 -1.78
CA CYS A 512 29.90 -1.86 -0.67
C CYS A 512 30.74 -1.18 0.43
N ALA A 513 30.14 -0.98 1.60
CA ALA A 513 30.73 -0.17 2.67
C ALA A 513 32.00 -0.80 3.26
N GLU A 514 32.06 -2.12 3.39
CA GLU A 514 33.24 -2.84 3.91
C GLU A 514 34.47 -2.73 3.02
N ARG A 515 34.30 -2.32 1.75
CA ARG A 515 35.38 -2.27 0.75
C ARG A 515 35.65 -0.88 0.19
N ASN A 516 34.75 0.07 0.42
CA ASN A 516 34.82 1.42 -0.15
C ASN A 516 35.06 1.40 -1.68
N ALA A 517 34.54 0.38 -2.38
CA ALA A 517 34.73 0.12 -3.82
C ALA A 517 33.62 -0.81 -4.38
N PRO A 518 33.40 -0.86 -5.70
CA PRO A 518 32.45 -1.77 -6.33
C PRO A 518 32.84 -3.24 -6.22
N LEU A 519 31.87 -4.13 -6.02
CA LEU A 519 32.06 -5.58 -6.06
C LEU A 519 32.04 -6.09 -7.52
N SER A 520 32.92 -7.03 -7.86
CA SER A 520 32.91 -7.76 -9.14
C SER A 520 32.65 -9.25 -8.93
N ASP A 521 32.17 -9.94 -9.97
CA ASP A 521 31.94 -11.38 -9.95
C ASP A 521 33.21 -12.17 -9.57
N GLU A 522 34.37 -11.79 -10.12
CA GLU A 522 35.66 -12.44 -9.85
C GLU A 522 36.09 -12.26 -8.39
N LEU A 523 35.95 -11.03 -7.87
CA LEU A 523 36.29 -10.73 -6.49
C LEU A 523 35.38 -11.48 -5.52
N LEU A 524 34.07 -11.46 -5.78
CA LEU A 524 33.08 -12.14 -4.97
C LEU A 524 33.31 -13.66 -4.97
N LEU A 525 33.60 -14.24 -6.14
CA LEU A 525 33.93 -15.65 -6.25
C LEU A 525 35.20 -16.02 -5.47
N GLY A 526 36.24 -15.17 -5.52
CA GLY A 526 37.44 -15.36 -4.72
C GLY A 526 37.17 -15.27 -3.21
N ILE A 527 36.22 -14.45 -2.76
CA ILE A 527 35.82 -14.35 -1.34
C ILE A 527 35.00 -15.57 -0.92
N VAL A 528 34.09 -16.03 -1.78
CA VAL A 528 33.25 -17.19 -1.52
C VAL A 528 34.06 -18.49 -1.48
N ASN A 529 35.07 -18.63 -2.35
CA ASN A 529 35.89 -19.84 -2.45
C ASN A 529 36.97 -19.94 -1.37
N ARG A 530 37.44 -18.81 -0.84
CA ARG A 530 38.28 -18.77 0.37
C ARG A 530 37.41 -19.09 1.57
#